data_AF-A0A091I846-F1
#
_entry.id   AF-A0A091I846-F1
#
_cell.length_a   1.000
_cell.length_b   1.000
_cell.length_c   1.000
_cell.angle_alpha   90.00
_cell.angle_beta   90.00
_cell.angle_gamma   90.00
#
_symmetry.space_group_name_H-M   'P 1'
#
loop_
_entity.id
_entity.type
_entity.pdbx_description
1 polymer ?
#
loop_
_entity_poly.entity_id
_entity_poly.type
_entity_poly.pdbx_seq_one_letter_code
_entity_poly.pdbx_strand_id
1 'polypeptide(L)'
;SYLQPKGKKAKGKKVAPAPAVVKKQEAKKVVNPLFEKRPKNFGIGQDIQPKRDLTRFVKWPRYIRLQRQRSILYKRLKVPPAINQFTQALDRQTVTPEAHSLAFQLVVFLPALCRKMGVPYCIIKGKARLGRLVHRKTCTSVAFTQVNPEDKGALAKLVEAVKTNYNDRYDEIRRHWGGNVLGPKSVARIAKLEKAKAKELATKLG
;
A
#
# COMPACT_ATOMS: atom_id res chain seq x y z
N SER A 1 4.00 -19.50 -34.11
CA SER A 1 5.10 -20.07 -34.88
C SER A 1 4.65 -20.31 -36.31
N TYR A 2 4.81 -19.34 -37.20
CA TYR A 2 4.56 -19.57 -38.63
C TYR A 2 5.64 -18.88 -39.44
N LEU A 3 6.43 -19.70 -40.13
CA LEU A 3 7.27 -19.32 -41.24
C LEU A 3 6.89 -20.27 -42.37
N GLN A 4 6.46 -19.71 -43.50
CA GLN A 4 6.47 -20.41 -44.78
C GLN A 4 7.32 -19.64 -45.79
N PRO A 5 7.89 -20.36 -46.78
CA PRO A 5 9.05 -19.93 -47.54
C PRO A 5 8.71 -19.60 -49.01
N LYS A 6 9.64 -18.94 -49.71
CA LYS A 6 10.24 -19.37 -51.00
C LYS A 6 10.83 -18.18 -51.77
N GLY A 7 11.91 -18.47 -52.50
CA GLY A 7 12.28 -17.70 -53.69
C GLY A 7 13.77 -17.69 -54.00
N LYS A 8 14.24 -18.62 -54.84
CA LYS A 8 15.57 -18.55 -55.48
C LYS A 8 15.56 -17.47 -56.57
N LYS A 9 16.61 -16.63 -56.66
CA LYS A 9 17.04 -15.99 -57.92
C LYS A 9 18.57 -15.90 -58.05
N ALA A 10 19.01 -16.39 -59.21
CA ALA A 10 20.16 -16.04 -60.06
C ALA A 10 21.55 -15.74 -59.45
N LYS A 11 22.53 -16.57 -59.87
CA LYS A 11 23.97 -16.27 -59.89
C LYS A 11 24.29 -15.29 -61.02
N GLY A 12 25.08 -14.25 -60.75
CA GLY A 12 25.97 -13.67 -61.77
C GLY A 12 26.35 -12.19 -61.61
N LYS A 13 27.40 -11.89 -60.83
CA LYS A 13 28.69 -11.31 -61.28
C LYS A 13 29.56 -11.06 -60.04
N LYS A 14 30.79 -11.58 -60.06
CA LYS A 14 31.78 -11.40 -58.98
C LYS A 14 32.15 -9.91 -58.88
N VAL A 15 31.73 -9.26 -57.79
CA VAL A 15 32.28 -7.98 -57.34
C VAL A 15 33.36 -8.30 -56.29
N ALA A 16 34.48 -7.58 -56.37
CA ALA A 16 35.65 -7.75 -55.50
C ALA A 16 35.27 -7.76 -54.00
N PRO A 17 35.98 -8.52 -53.14
CA PRO A 17 35.66 -8.59 -51.73
C PRO A 17 35.82 -7.21 -51.06
N ALA A 18 34.78 -6.77 -50.35
CA ALA A 18 34.85 -5.58 -49.51
C ALA A 18 35.87 -5.83 -48.37
N PRO A 19 36.75 -4.86 -48.07
CA PRO A 19 37.77 -5.04 -47.05
C PRO A 19 37.16 -5.21 -45.65
N ALA A 20 37.90 -5.95 -44.84
CA ALA A 20 37.54 -6.48 -43.54
C ALA A 20 36.86 -5.49 -42.59
N VAL A 21 35.91 -6.03 -41.82
CA VAL A 21 35.27 -5.50 -40.62
C VAL A 21 36.15 -4.49 -39.89
N VAL A 22 35.86 -3.20 -40.10
CA VAL A 22 36.39 -2.13 -39.26
C VAL A 22 35.72 -2.32 -37.89
N LYS A 23 36.49 -2.85 -36.92
CA LYS A 23 36.15 -2.71 -35.50
C LYS A 23 35.78 -1.26 -35.28
N LYS A 24 34.54 -0.99 -34.87
CA LYS A 24 34.13 0.35 -34.44
C LYS A 24 35.06 0.74 -33.29
N GLN A 25 36.08 1.53 -33.61
CA GLN A 25 36.98 2.10 -32.63
C GLN A 25 36.13 3.05 -31.79
N GLU A 26 35.94 2.72 -30.51
CA GLU A 26 35.40 3.68 -29.57
C GLU A 26 36.31 4.90 -29.59
N ALA A 27 35.76 6.04 -30.02
CA ALA A 27 36.48 7.30 -30.04
C ALA A 27 37.01 7.56 -28.63
N LYS A 28 38.35 7.62 -28.49
CA LYS A 28 38.99 8.05 -27.24
C LYS A 28 38.46 9.45 -26.94
N LYS A 29 37.63 9.58 -25.90
CA LYS A 29 37.18 10.89 -25.43
C LYS A 29 38.42 11.73 -25.12
N VAL A 30 38.52 12.89 -25.74
CA VAL A 30 39.57 13.88 -25.45
C VAL A 30 39.41 14.27 -23.97
N VAL A 31 40.27 13.73 -23.10
CA VAL A 31 40.29 14.07 -21.67
C VAL A 31 41.13 15.33 -21.55
N ASN A 32 40.47 16.45 -21.23
CA ASN A 32 41.17 17.70 -20.95
C ASN A 32 42.00 17.53 -19.67
N PRO A 33 43.35 17.70 -19.72
CA PRO A 33 44.25 17.54 -18.57
C PRO A 33 43.92 18.44 -17.37
N LEU A 34 43.14 19.51 -17.58
CA LEU A 34 42.71 20.42 -16.52
C LEU A 34 41.59 19.85 -15.63
N PHE A 35 40.89 18.80 -16.06
CA PHE A 35 39.82 18.17 -15.27
C PHE A 35 40.31 16.89 -14.60
N GLU A 36 40.69 17.02 -13.33
CA GLU A 36 41.02 15.88 -12.46
C GLU A 36 39.78 15.38 -11.70
N LYS A 37 39.63 14.06 -11.58
CA LYS A 37 38.62 13.49 -10.69
C LYS A 37 39.07 13.66 -9.23
N ARG A 38 38.35 14.48 -8.46
CA ARG A 38 38.58 14.68 -7.03
C ARG A 38 37.41 14.11 -6.21
N PRO A 39 37.36 12.78 -6.00
CA PRO A 39 36.28 12.18 -5.22
C PRO A 39 36.44 12.51 -3.74
N LYS A 40 35.34 12.89 -3.09
CA LYS A 40 35.30 13.13 -1.64
C LYS A 40 34.99 11.83 -0.90
N ASN A 41 35.64 11.61 0.23
CA ASN A 41 35.39 10.49 1.13
C ASN A 41 34.48 10.95 2.28
N PHE A 42 33.25 10.45 2.33
CA PHE A 42 32.27 10.81 3.36
C PHE A 42 32.22 9.82 4.54
N GLY A 43 33.29 9.04 4.72
CA GLY A 43 33.49 8.21 5.90
C GLY A 43 33.55 9.04 7.19
N ILE A 44 33.46 8.35 8.34
CA ILE A 44 33.52 9.01 9.65
C ILE A 44 34.91 9.68 9.80
N GLY A 45 34.92 10.98 10.08
CA GLY A 45 36.15 11.76 10.30
C GLY A 45 36.88 12.23 9.04
N GLN A 46 36.28 12.09 7.85
CA GLN A 46 36.88 12.51 6.57
C GLN A 46 36.23 13.83 6.09
N ASP A 47 35.81 13.92 4.83
CA ASP A 47 35.17 15.11 4.28
C ASP A 47 33.81 15.41 4.93
N ILE A 48 33.39 16.68 4.85
CA ILE A 48 32.06 17.13 5.32
C ILE A 48 30.96 16.30 4.65
N GLN A 49 30.08 15.73 5.47
CA GLN A 49 28.97 14.93 5.00
C GLN A 49 28.04 15.75 4.07
N PRO A 50 27.54 15.14 2.99
CA PRO A 50 26.59 15.80 2.11
C PRO A 50 25.26 16.03 2.83
N LYS A 51 24.47 16.96 2.31
CA LYS A 51 23.08 17.14 2.75
C LYS A 51 22.31 15.84 2.45
N ARG A 52 21.74 15.23 3.48
CA ARG A 52 20.92 14.02 3.41
C ARG A 52 19.48 14.31 3.81
N ASP A 53 18.55 13.44 3.43
CA ASP A 53 17.18 13.53 3.93
C ASP A 53 17.17 13.30 5.46
N LEU A 54 16.80 14.35 6.21
CA LEU A 54 16.70 14.33 7.66
C LEU A 54 15.26 14.19 8.15
N THR A 55 14.25 14.04 7.29
CA THR A 55 12.81 14.02 7.64
C THR A 55 12.46 13.09 8.82
N ARG A 56 13.15 11.95 8.94
CA ARG A 56 12.99 10.99 10.05
C ARG A 56 13.53 11.51 11.39
N PHE A 57 14.54 12.37 11.38
CA PHE A 57 15.25 12.90 12.54
C PHE A 57 14.88 14.36 12.87
N VAL A 58 14.08 15.01 12.01
CA VAL A 58 13.55 16.36 12.27
C VAL A 58 12.75 16.38 13.58
N LYS A 59 12.96 17.44 14.37
CA LYS A 59 12.08 17.77 15.49
C LYS A 59 10.75 18.30 14.97
N TRP A 60 9.78 17.41 14.81
CA TRP A 60 8.46 17.75 14.26
C TRP A 60 7.65 18.68 15.19
N PRO A 61 6.89 19.65 14.63
CA PRO A 61 5.90 20.43 15.36
C PRO A 61 4.97 19.58 16.24
N ARG A 62 4.51 20.15 17.36
CA ARG A 62 3.76 19.41 18.39
C ARG A 62 2.51 18.72 17.84
N TYR A 63 1.75 19.37 16.96
CA TYR A 63 0.52 18.80 16.39
C TYR A 63 0.79 17.54 15.54
N ILE A 64 1.87 17.53 14.75
CA ILE A 64 2.27 16.37 13.95
C ILE A 64 2.68 15.21 14.86
N ARG A 65 3.42 15.50 15.94
CA ARG A 65 3.80 14.49 16.93
C ARG A 65 2.57 13.86 17.58
N LEU A 66 1.61 14.67 18.02
CA LEU A 66 0.37 14.20 18.63
C LEU A 66 -0.46 13.34 17.66
N GLN A 67 -0.62 13.76 16.40
CA GLN A 67 -1.33 12.98 15.37
C GLN A 67 -0.66 11.62 15.12
N ARG A 68 0.67 11.58 15.01
CA ARG A 68 1.44 10.35 14.82
C ARG A 68 1.37 9.43 16.04
N GLN A 69 1.56 9.97 17.24
CA GLN A 69 1.44 9.23 18.50
C GLN A 69 0.05 8.62 18.67
N ARG A 70 -1.00 9.39 18.37
CA ARG A 70 -2.38 8.90 18.40
C ARG A 70 -2.58 7.71 17.46
N SER A 71 -2.11 7.81 16.21
CA SER A 71 -2.20 6.70 15.24
C SER A 71 -1.43 5.45 15.71
N ILE A 72 -0.25 5.64 16.30
CA ILE A 72 0.53 4.54 16.88
C ILE A 72 -0.24 3.90 18.04
N LEU A 73 -0.82 4.70 18.92
CA LEU A 73 -1.53 4.22 20.10
C LEU A 73 -2.73 3.33 19.73
N TYR A 74 -3.54 3.73 18.75
CA TYR A 74 -4.64 2.89 18.25
C TYR A 74 -4.18 1.55 17.67
N LYS A 75 -2.95 1.46 17.15
CA LYS A 75 -2.38 0.19 16.67
C LYS A 75 -1.82 -0.68 17.80
N ARG A 76 -1.31 -0.06 18.88
CA ARG A 76 -0.71 -0.76 20.02
C ARG A 76 -1.73 -1.27 21.01
N LEU A 77 -2.75 -0.47 21.31
CA LEU A 77 -3.76 -0.85 22.28
C LEU A 77 -4.68 -1.93 21.68
N LYS A 78 -5.27 -2.75 22.55
CA LYS A 78 -6.37 -3.63 22.17
C LYS A 78 -7.61 -2.78 21.90
N VAL A 79 -8.13 -2.87 20.67
CA VAL A 79 -9.28 -2.09 20.23
C VAL A 79 -10.54 -2.96 20.29
N PRO A 80 -11.61 -2.52 20.98
CA PRO A 80 -12.86 -3.27 21.04
C PRO A 80 -13.46 -3.55 19.66
N PRO A 81 -14.12 -4.70 19.44
CA PRO A 81 -14.71 -5.08 18.14
C PRO A 81 -15.66 -4.04 17.54
N ALA A 82 -16.45 -3.38 18.40
CA ALA A 82 -17.38 -2.31 17.98
C ALA A 82 -16.69 -1.12 17.31
N ILE A 83 -15.41 -0.88 17.61
CA ILE A 83 -14.59 0.15 16.96
C ILE A 83 -13.77 -0.47 15.83
N ASN A 84 -13.25 -1.68 16.04
CA ASN A 84 -12.38 -2.37 15.08
C ASN A 84 -13.09 -2.68 13.75
N GLN A 85 -14.40 -2.89 13.74
CA GLN A 85 -15.17 -3.10 12.50
C GLN A 85 -14.98 -1.98 11.46
N PHE A 86 -14.74 -0.74 11.90
CA PHE A 86 -14.50 0.40 10.99
C PHE A 86 -13.11 0.42 10.35
N THR A 87 -12.21 -0.46 10.79
CA THR A 87 -10.92 -0.67 10.11
C THR A 87 -11.05 -1.54 8.86
N GLN A 88 -12.11 -2.37 8.79
CA GLN A 88 -12.39 -3.29 7.70
C GLN A 88 -13.37 -2.65 6.69
N ALA A 89 -12.84 -1.81 5.81
CA ALA A 89 -13.63 -1.08 4.80
C ALA A 89 -13.39 -1.63 3.38
N LEU A 90 -14.42 -1.56 2.50
CA LEU A 90 -14.45 -2.18 1.16
C LEU A 90 -13.36 -1.73 0.18
N ASP A 91 -12.70 -0.60 0.45
CA ASP A 91 -11.88 0.03 -0.58
C ASP A 91 -10.48 -0.59 -0.72
N ARG A 92 -10.04 -0.75 -1.97
CA ARG A 92 -8.76 -1.30 -2.39
C ARG A 92 -7.66 -0.26 -2.15
N GLN A 93 -6.55 -0.69 -1.54
CA GLN A 93 -5.24 -0.03 -1.42
C GLN A 93 -5.19 1.50 -1.66
N THR A 94 -5.02 2.30 -0.59
CA THR A 94 -4.07 3.45 -0.45
C THR A 94 -4.50 4.52 0.56
N VAL A 95 -5.72 4.50 1.10
CA VAL A 95 -6.12 5.51 2.09
C VAL A 95 -5.88 5.00 3.50
N THR A 96 -4.87 5.57 4.18
CA THR A 96 -4.70 5.41 5.63
C THR A 96 -5.99 5.79 6.34
N PRO A 97 -6.48 5.03 7.34
CA PRO A 97 -7.64 5.45 8.11
C PRO A 97 -7.32 6.76 8.81
N GLU A 98 -7.77 7.87 8.22
CA GLU A 98 -7.75 9.17 8.85
C GLU A 98 -8.62 9.08 10.10
N ALA A 99 -8.01 9.39 11.24
CA ALA A 99 -8.58 9.22 12.56
C ALA A 99 -9.92 9.97 12.70
N HIS A 100 -11.02 9.26 12.44
CA HIS A 100 -12.37 9.74 12.71
C HIS A 100 -12.75 9.43 14.15
N SER A 101 -12.29 10.25 15.09
CA SER A 101 -12.72 10.10 16.49
C SER A 101 -13.99 10.85 16.85
N LEU A 102 -14.46 11.77 16.02
CA LEU A 102 -15.73 12.49 16.28
C LEU A 102 -16.92 11.79 15.60
N ALA A 103 -16.69 11.02 14.54
CA ALA A 103 -17.76 10.29 13.86
C ALA A 103 -18.01 8.90 14.45
N PHE A 104 -17.07 8.30 15.19
CA PHE A 104 -17.25 6.93 15.69
C PHE A 104 -18.45 6.86 16.64
N GLN A 105 -18.57 7.79 17.60
CA GLN A 105 -19.66 7.79 18.58
C GLN A 105 -21.04 7.79 17.91
N LEU A 106 -21.17 8.52 16.79
CA LEU A 106 -22.43 8.65 16.04
C LEU A 106 -22.75 7.42 15.18
N VAL A 107 -21.75 6.61 14.81
CA VAL A 107 -21.90 5.56 13.79
C VAL A 107 -21.74 4.15 14.37
N VAL A 108 -21.23 3.99 15.60
CA VAL A 108 -20.98 2.66 16.23
C VAL A 108 -22.21 1.77 16.26
N PHE A 109 -23.41 2.32 16.45
CA PHE A 109 -24.64 1.54 16.53
C PHE A 109 -25.20 1.13 15.15
N LEU A 110 -24.79 1.79 14.07
CA LEU A 110 -25.40 1.61 12.74
C LEU A 110 -25.22 0.20 12.18
N PRO A 111 -24.03 -0.45 12.22
CA PRO A 111 -23.88 -1.83 11.77
C PRO A 111 -24.83 -2.81 12.48
N ALA A 112 -25.02 -2.65 13.79
CA ALA A 112 -25.93 -3.47 14.58
C ALA A 112 -27.39 -3.23 14.20
N LEU A 113 -27.78 -1.97 14.01
CA LEU A 113 -29.12 -1.59 13.58
C LEU A 113 -29.44 -2.14 12.17
N CYS A 114 -28.54 -1.94 11.20
CA CYS A 114 -28.70 -2.42 9.84
C CYS A 114 -28.86 -3.94 9.80
N ARG A 115 -28.05 -4.70 10.56
CA ARG A 115 -28.23 -6.15 10.68
C ARG A 115 -29.60 -6.52 11.26
N LYS A 116 -30.01 -5.88 12.36
CA LYS A 116 -31.28 -6.17 13.04
C LYS A 116 -32.49 -5.91 12.12
N MET A 117 -32.41 -4.89 11.28
CA MET A 117 -33.45 -4.53 10.31
C MET A 117 -33.31 -5.25 8.96
N GLY A 118 -32.34 -6.16 8.80
CA GLY A 118 -32.12 -6.90 7.54
C GLY A 118 -31.59 -6.04 6.38
N VAL A 119 -31.09 -4.84 6.65
CA VAL A 119 -30.60 -3.90 5.62
C VAL A 119 -29.12 -4.18 5.32
N PRO A 120 -28.72 -4.37 4.05
CA PRO A 120 -27.32 -4.53 3.67
C PRO A 120 -26.54 -3.25 3.94
N TYR A 121 -25.42 -3.33 4.65
CA TYR A 121 -24.59 -2.18 4.98
C TYR A 121 -23.14 -2.41 4.57
N CYS A 122 -22.44 -1.32 4.26
CA CYS A 122 -21.02 -1.37 3.99
C CYS A 122 -20.28 -0.21 4.65
N ILE A 123 -18.99 -0.42 4.90
CA ILE A 123 -18.10 0.61 5.45
C ILE A 123 -17.16 1.08 4.34
N ILE A 124 -17.22 2.37 4.02
CA ILE A 124 -16.44 3.01 2.95
C ILE A 124 -15.31 3.85 3.55
N LYS A 125 -14.12 3.82 2.92
CA LYS A 125 -12.99 4.67 3.33
C LYS A 125 -13.21 6.12 2.85
N GLY A 126 -13.41 7.03 3.80
CA GLY A 126 -13.37 8.49 3.59
C GLY A 126 -14.74 9.19 3.60
N LYS A 127 -15.03 9.91 4.70
CA LYS A 127 -16.25 10.75 4.83
C LYS A 127 -16.31 11.90 3.82
N ALA A 128 -15.15 12.34 3.33
CA ALA A 128 -15.06 13.41 2.34
C ALA A 128 -15.57 12.95 0.96
N ARG A 129 -15.33 11.69 0.58
CA ARG A 129 -15.84 11.11 -0.66
C ARG A 129 -17.36 11.01 -0.65
N LEU A 130 -17.92 10.52 0.46
CA LEU A 130 -19.37 10.53 0.68
C LEU A 130 -19.92 11.95 0.67
N GLY A 131 -19.21 12.90 1.29
CA GLY A 131 -19.57 14.32 1.23
C GLY A 131 -19.67 14.86 -0.19
N ARG A 132 -18.67 14.57 -1.04
CA ARG A 132 -18.64 15.03 -2.43
C ARG A 132 -19.84 14.52 -3.23
N LEU A 133 -20.30 13.29 -3.01
CA LEU A 133 -21.48 12.71 -3.65
C LEU A 133 -22.76 13.50 -3.33
N VAL A 134 -22.90 13.98 -2.08
CA VAL A 134 -24.08 14.71 -1.61
C VAL A 134 -23.89 16.23 -1.58
N HIS A 135 -22.86 16.74 -2.28
CA HIS A 135 -22.49 18.17 -2.31
C HIS A 135 -22.25 18.81 -0.92
N ARG A 136 -21.73 18.04 0.04
CA ARG A 136 -21.32 18.52 1.37
C ARG A 136 -19.81 18.34 1.58
N LYS A 137 -19.23 19.10 2.51
CA LYS A 137 -17.80 18.93 2.87
C LYS A 137 -17.50 17.54 3.44
N THR A 138 -18.44 16.99 4.22
CA THR A 138 -18.33 15.64 4.80
C THR A 138 -19.70 15.01 4.99
N CYS A 139 -19.80 13.69 4.82
CA CYS A 139 -21.00 12.90 5.13
C CYS A 139 -20.60 11.62 5.88
N THR A 140 -21.37 11.26 6.92
CA THR A 140 -21.10 10.09 7.78
C THR A 140 -21.76 8.81 7.29
N SER A 141 -22.99 8.90 6.78
CA SER A 141 -23.79 7.78 6.28
C SER A 141 -24.67 8.23 5.12
N VAL A 142 -24.83 7.36 4.12
CA VAL A 142 -25.70 7.56 2.96
C VAL A 142 -26.55 6.31 2.80
N ALA A 143 -27.82 6.47 2.49
CA ALA A 143 -28.76 5.37 2.26
C ALA A 143 -29.38 5.50 0.87
N PHE A 144 -29.46 4.38 0.15
CA PHE A 144 -30.26 4.26 -1.06
C PHE A 144 -31.65 3.76 -0.68
N THR A 145 -32.69 4.52 -1.00
CA THR A 145 -34.10 4.15 -0.71
C THR A 145 -34.80 3.61 -1.95
N GLN A 146 -34.71 4.34 -3.05
CA GLN A 146 -35.34 4.03 -4.34
C GLN A 146 -34.34 4.24 -5.46
N VAL A 147 -34.38 3.36 -6.46
CA VAL A 147 -33.44 3.34 -7.59
C VAL A 147 -34.22 3.15 -8.88
N ASN A 148 -33.78 3.86 -9.92
CA ASN A 148 -34.37 3.79 -11.26
C ASN A 148 -34.33 2.34 -11.77
N PRO A 149 -35.33 1.90 -12.56
CA PRO A 149 -35.38 0.54 -13.09
C PRO A 149 -34.12 0.10 -13.83
N GLU A 150 -33.45 1.04 -14.51
CA GLU A 150 -32.21 0.83 -15.29
C GLU A 150 -31.04 0.33 -14.41
N ASP A 151 -30.92 0.84 -13.18
CA ASP A 151 -29.79 0.55 -12.29
C ASP A 151 -30.06 -0.59 -11.31
N LYS A 152 -31.28 -1.14 -11.27
CA LYS A 152 -31.68 -2.20 -10.32
C LYS A 152 -30.76 -3.43 -10.41
N GLY A 153 -30.37 -3.83 -11.62
CA GLY A 153 -29.49 -4.97 -11.83
C GLY A 153 -28.06 -4.75 -11.31
N ALA A 154 -27.52 -3.54 -11.47
CA ALA A 154 -26.21 -3.18 -10.93
C ALA A 154 -26.22 -3.12 -9.41
N LEU A 155 -27.28 -2.54 -8.83
CA LEU A 155 -27.45 -2.48 -7.38
C LEU A 155 -27.60 -3.87 -6.75
N ALA A 156 -28.36 -4.78 -7.37
CA ALA A 156 -28.55 -6.14 -6.85
C ALA A 156 -27.21 -6.88 -6.69
N LYS A 157 -26.32 -6.79 -7.69
CA LYS A 157 -24.97 -7.37 -7.64
C LYS A 157 -24.13 -6.75 -6.52
N LEU A 158 -24.22 -5.44 -6.33
CA LEU A 158 -23.51 -4.74 -5.27
C LEU A 158 -24.02 -5.16 -3.88
N VAL A 159 -25.34 -5.25 -3.72
CA VAL A 159 -25.99 -5.66 -2.46
C VAL A 159 -25.57 -7.07 -2.07
N GLU A 160 -25.52 -8.01 -3.02
CA GLU A 160 -25.06 -9.38 -2.77
C GLU A 160 -23.61 -9.40 -2.27
N ALA A 161 -22.70 -8.73 -3.00
CA ALA A 161 -21.30 -8.62 -2.59
C ALA A 161 -21.13 -7.95 -1.21
N VAL A 162 -21.93 -6.93 -0.90
CA VAL A 162 -21.90 -6.23 0.40
C VAL A 162 -22.40 -7.14 1.52
N LYS A 163 -23.50 -7.87 1.29
CA LYS A 163 -24.14 -8.73 2.29
C LYS A 163 -23.18 -9.84 2.76
N THR A 164 -22.53 -10.53 1.82
CA THR A 164 -21.52 -11.55 2.12
C THR A 164 -20.34 -10.96 2.87
N ASN A 165 -19.95 -9.72 2.58
CA ASN A 165 -18.81 -9.09 3.23
C ASN A 165 -19.08 -8.57 4.65
N TYR A 166 -20.30 -8.12 4.97
CA TYR A 166 -20.59 -7.43 6.24
C TYR A 166 -21.70 -8.05 7.06
N ASN A 167 -22.85 -8.30 6.43
CA ASN A 167 -24.04 -8.76 7.15
C ASN A 167 -23.89 -10.22 7.59
N ASP A 168 -23.41 -11.09 6.68
CA ASP A 168 -23.28 -12.52 6.95
C ASP A 168 -22.10 -12.81 7.89
N ARG A 169 -21.02 -12.04 7.79
CA ARG A 169 -19.83 -12.13 8.67
C ARG A 169 -19.94 -11.36 9.98
N TYR A 170 -21.11 -10.81 10.31
CA TYR A 170 -21.24 -9.91 11.46
C TYR A 170 -20.79 -10.55 12.79
N ASP A 171 -21.08 -11.84 12.98
CA ASP A 171 -20.75 -12.55 14.22
C ASP A 171 -19.23 -12.79 14.40
N GLU A 172 -18.49 -12.86 13.30
CA GLU A 172 -17.02 -12.87 13.31
C GLU A 172 -16.50 -11.47 13.66
N ILE A 173 -17.03 -10.44 12.98
CA ILE A 173 -16.65 -9.04 13.17
C ILE A 173 -16.88 -8.59 14.63
N ARG A 174 -18.00 -8.99 15.24
CA ARG A 174 -18.35 -8.66 16.63
C ARG A 174 -17.41 -9.29 17.66
N ARG A 175 -16.74 -10.40 17.33
CA ARG A 175 -15.81 -11.10 18.23
C ARG A 175 -14.35 -10.72 17.96
N HIS A 176 -14.05 -10.15 16.80
CA HIS A 176 -12.69 -9.84 16.38
C HIS A 176 -12.17 -8.53 17.01
N TRP A 177 -11.32 -8.66 18.02
CA TRP A 177 -10.59 -7.54 18.60
C TRP A 177 -9.53 -7.00 17.64
N GLY A 178 -9.30 -5.68 17.66
CA GLY A 178 -8.30 -5.01 16.85
C GLY A 178 -7.04 -4.64 17.62
N GLY A 179 -6.05 -4.12 16.89
CA GLY A 179 -4.84 -3.54 17.45
C GLY A 179 -3.87 -4.60 17.99
N ASN A 180 -3.22 -4.31 19.13
CA ASN A 180 -2.16 -5.15 19.72
C ASN A 180 -0.99 -5.47 18.76
N VAL A 181 -0.75 -4.61 17.77
CA VAL A 181 0.34 -4.81 16.81
C VAL A 181 1.63 -4.28 17.43
N LEU A 182 2.71 -5.05 17.39
CA LEU A 182 4.03 -4.62 17.88
C LEU A 182 4.79 -3.74 16.88
N GLY A 183 5.79 -3.00 17.37
CA GLY A 183 6.56 -2.09 16.52
C GLY A 183 7.55 -2.82 15.61
N PRO A 184 7.87 -2.28 14.41
CA PRO A 184 8.76 -2.97 13.47
C PRO A 184 10.11 -3.36 14.08
N LYS A 185 10.71 -2.48 14.89
CA LYS A 185 11.96 -2.78 15.62
C LYS A 185 11.79 -3.91 16.65
N SER A 186 10.65 -3.94 17.34
CA SER A 186 10.35 -5.00 18.32
C SER A 186 10.10 -6.33 17.64
N VAL A 187 9.31 -6.34 16.55
CA VAL A 187 9.03 -7.52 15.73
C VAL A 187 10.33 -8.08 15.14
N ALA A 188 11.19 -7.23 14.57
CA ALA A 188 12.48 -7.65 14.04
C ALA A 188 13.40 -8.27 15.12
N ARG A 189 13.39 -7.71 16.34
CA ARG A 189 14.14 -8.28 17.47
C ARG A 189 13.61 -9.66 17.86
N ILE A 190 12.31 -9.82 17.98
CA ILE A 190 11.66 -11.09 18.31
C ILE A 190 11.96 -12.13 17.22
N ALA A 191 11.76 -11.77 15.95
CA ALA A 191 12.05 -12.65 14.81
C ALA A 191 13.53 -13.07 14.76
N LYS A 192 14.47 -12.18 15.12
CA LYS A 192 15.90 -12.52 15.20
C LYS A 192 16.15 -13.57 16.30
N LEU A 193 15.51 -13.42 17.46
CA LEU A 193 15.62 -14.37 18.58
C LEU A 193 14.96 -15.72 18.24
N GLU A 194 13.77 -15.71 17.67
CA GLU A 194 13.07 -16.93 17.23
C GLU A 194 13.88 -17.70 16.18
N LYS A 195 14.47 -17.00 15.22
CA LYS A 195 15.34 -17.63 14.21
C LYS A 195 16.58 -18.26 14.84
N ALA A 196 17.19 -17.62 15.83
CA ALA A 196 18.34 -18.17 16.54
C ALA A 196 17.97 -19.43 17.32
N LYS A 197 16.85 -19.40 18.07
CA LYS A 197 16.32 -20.56 18.80
C LYS A 197 15.96 -21.72 17.87
N ALA A 198 15.32 -21.44 16.74
CA ALA A 198 14.98 -22.45 15.75
C ALA A 198 16.24 -23.11 15.15
N LYS A 199 17.31 -22.32 14.92
CA LYS A 199 18.60 -22.86 14.48
C LYS A 199 19.22 -23.76 15.53
N GLU A 200 19.22 -23.34 16.79
CA GLU A 200 19.74 -24.13 17.91
C GLU A 200 18.99 -25.46 18.09
N LEU A 201 17.65 -25.42 18.05
CA LEU A 201 16.81 -26.61 18.17
C LEU A 201 17.03 -27.59 17.00
N ALA A 202 17.16 -27.08 15.77
CA ALA A 202 17.46 -27.90 14.60
C ALA A 202 18.83 -28.60 14.70
N THR A 203 19.84 -27.91 15.25
CA THR A 203 21.16 -28.50 15.50
C THR A 203 21.17 -29.49 16.67
N LYS A 204 20.17 -29.45 17.56
CA LYS A 204 20.06 -30.36 18.71
C LYS A 204 19.29 -31.64 18.40
N LEU A 205 18.42 -31.62 17.39
CA LEU A 205 17.60 -32.75 16.95
C LEU A 205 18.22 -33.57 15.82
N GLY A 206 19.23 -33.04 15.14
CA GLY A 206 20.05 -33.77 14.15
C GLY A 206 21.40 -34.12 14.74
#